data_AF-A0AAD8GSL5-F1
#
_entry.id   AF-A0AAD8GSL5-F1
#
_cell.length_a   1.000
_cell.length_b   1.000
_cell.length_c   1.000
_cell.angle_alpha   90.00
_cell.angle_beta   90.00
_cell.angle_gamma   90.00
#
_symmetry.space_group_name_H-M   'P 1'
#
loop_
_entity.id
_entity.type
_entity.pdbx_description
1 polymer ?
#
loop_
_entity_poly.entity_id
_entity_poly.type
_entity_poly.pdbx_seq_one_letter_code
_entity_poly.pdbx_strand_id
1 'polypeptide(L)'
;MGRNPVFIVTDQCAAMKQAIPNCFKATDDFPASRHRLCMWHITEKFPAKLGNFLCKETEFMEKIKKYIWSSVIEPDEFEQGWKEVIKEFKLEEHVWLSEMYDMRQSWIPAYFRDKPMYGLIRTMSRFESENYFFSQFHQCGSTLSKFYIRFESAMDKQRNETKRLNHECASAKPVTVSKLFLEDDAAELYTRAIFYKIQEEILAARDDMRIQTIGPEINGMKCYEMKDVKIKDKIFQKPAGDITIHPPLQCKNKGSGLKRLRSEREKAVDKLKKKKRQCKLCNFVVHDKRTCPQNMKGAGAKVQAEVQTELLVTRAEVETEVAEMLH
;
A
#
# COMPACT_ATOMS: atom_id res chain seq x y z
N MET A 1 12.90 9.56 2.23
CA MET A 1 13.38 8.56 1.26
C MET A 1 12.73 7.22 1.58
N GLY A 2 12.56 6.34 0.59
CA GLY A 2 11.92 5.03 0.78
C GLY A 2 12.84 4.09 1.56
N ARG A 3 12.26 3.20 2.38
CA ARG A 3 12.99 2.13 3.08
C ARG A 3 13.17 0.93 2.13
N ASN A 4 14.26 0.20 2.28
CA ASN A 4 14.40 -1.11 1.64
C ASN A 4 13.26 -2.05 2.10
N PRO A 5 12.67 -2.83 1.19
CA PRO A 5 11.77 -3.91 1.57
C PRO A 5 12.51 -4.89 2.50
N VAL A 6 11.84 -5.38 3.54
CA VAL A 6 12.45 -6.37 4.45
C VAL A 6 12.74 -7.68 3.72
N PHE A 7 11.82 -8.10 2.86
CA PHE A 7 11.91 -9.29 2.03
C PHE A 7 11.53 -8.99 0.59
N ILE A 8 12.19 -9.69 -0.33
CA ILE A 8 11.83 -9.72 -1.75
C ILE A 8 11.66 -11.18 -2.13
N VAL A 9 10.45 -11.55 -2.53
CA VAL A 9 10.12 -12.92 -2.98
C VAL A 9 10.03 -12.91 -4.50
N THR A 10 10.80 -13.77 -5.16
CA THR A 10 10.74 -13.94 -6.63
C THR A 10 10.63 -15.41 -7.00
N ASP A 11 10.41 -15.67 -8.28
CA ASP A 11 10.67 -16.98 -8.87
C ASP A 11 12.19 -17.30 -8.89
N GLN A 12 12.51 -18.50 -9.36
CA GLN A 12 13.88 -18.92 -9.62
C GLN A 12 14.42 -18.20 -10.88
N CYS A 13 15.05 -17.05 -10.68
CA CYS A 13 15.64 -16.26 -11.74
C CYS A 13 17.09 -15.86 -11.40
N ALA A 14 18.05 -16.28 -12.23
CA ALA A 14 19.47 -15.99 -12.05
C ALA A 14 19.76 -14.48 -12.06
N ALA A 15 19.09 -13.73 -12.93
CA ALA A 15 19.22 -12.28 -12.99
C ALA A 15 18.73 -11.62 -11.69
N MET A 16 17.59 -12.04 -11.14
CA MET A 16 17.08 -11.49 -9.87
C MET A 16 17.97 -11.86 -8.69
N LYS A 17 18.51 -13.09 -8.67
CA LYS A 17 19.49 -13.54 -7.66
C LYS A 17 20.73 -12.65 -7.61
N GLN A 18 21.18 -12.13 -8.75
CA GLN A 18 22.31 -11.19 -8.82
C GLN A 18 21.90 -9.73 -8.59
N ALA A 19 20.74 -9.31 -9.11
CA ALA A 19 20.31 -7.93 -9.06
C ALA A 19 19.85 -7.51 -7.67
N ILE A 20 19.12 -8.36 -6.94
CA ILE A 20 18.54 -7.99 -5.64
C ILE A 20 19.60 -7.59 -4.61
N PRO A 21 20.67 -8.39 -4.37
CA PRO A 21 21.72 -8.00 -3.45
C PRO A 21 22.44 -6.72 -3.89
N ASN A 22 22.45 -6.42 -5.19
CA ASN A 22 23.11 -5.24 -5.72
C ASN A 22 22.27 -3.96 -5.60
N CYS A 23 20.97 -4.06 -5.83
CA CYS A 23 20.04 -2.93 -5.79
C CYS A 23 19.57 -2.60 -4.36
N PHE A 24 19.54 -3.60 -3.46
CA PHE A 24 19.00 -3.47 -2.11
C PHE A 24 20.04 -3.81 -1.04
N LYS A 25 21.23 -3.21 -1.18
CA LYS A 25 22.33 -3.31 -0.22
C LYS A 25 21.96 -2.64 1.10
N ALA A 26 22.66 -3.05 2.15
CA ALA A 26 22.64 -2.31 3.41
C ALA A 26 23.27 -0.93 3.17
N THR A 27 22.60 0.11 3.63
CA THR A 27 23.08 1.49 3.70
C THR A 27 23.03 1.93 5.16
N ASP A 28 23.72 3.02 5.52
CA ASP A 28 23.75 3.52 6.91
C ASP A 28 22.34 3.68 7.53
N ASP A 29 21.36 4.06 6.70
CA ASP A 29 19.97 4.26 7.13
C ASP A 29 19.08 3.01 7.05
N PHE A 30 19.45 1.97 6.28
CA PHE A 30 18.54 0.85 5.94
C PHE A 30 19.25 -0.51 5.84
N PRO A 31 18.69 -1.57 6.46
CA PRO A 31 19.22 -2.91 6.31
C PRO A 31 19.04 -3.45 4.88
N ALA A 32 19.88 -4.41 4.49
CA ALA A 32 19.76 -5.10 3.21
C ALA A 32 18.44 -5.89 3.11
N SER A 33 17.86 -5.93 1.91
CA SER A 33 16.70 -6.78 1.65
C SER A 33 17.12 -8.25 1.59
N ARG A 34 16.34 -9.14 2.23
CA ARG A 34 16.56 -10.59 2.11
C ARG A 34 15.82 -11.12 0.88
N HIS A 35 16.57 -11.74 -0.03
CA HIS A 35 16.01 -12.43 -1.20
C HIS A 35 15.47 -13.81 -0.81
N ARG A 36 14.29 -14.13 -1.33
CA ARG A 36 13.57 -15.39 -1.11
C ARG A 36 13.01 -15.90 -2.42
N LEU A 37 12.95 -17.21 -2.55
CA LEU A 37 12.30 -17.87 -3.67
C LEU A 37 10.87 -18.22 -3.29
N CYS A 38 9.98 -18.10 -4.26
CA CYS A 38 8.57 -18.39 -4.10
C CYS A 38 8.37 -19.91 -3.98
N MET A 39 7.90 -20.34 -2.81
CA MET A 39 7.60 -21.74 -2.53
C MET A 39 6.59 -22.32 -3.51
N TRP A 40 5.55 -21.55 -3.85
CA TRP A 40 4.50 -22.02 -4.75
C TRP A 40 5.06 -22.43 -6.12
N HIS A 41 5.79 -21.52 -6.78
CA HIS A 41 6.42 -21.80 -8.07
C HIS A 41 7.42 -22.97 -8.01
N ILE A 42 8.07 -23.19 -6.86
CA ILE A 42 8.92 -24.37 -6.66
C ILE A 42 8.05 -25.63 -6.58
N THR A 43 7.00 -25.61 -5.76
CA THR A 43 6.09 -26.76 -5.58
C THR A 43 5.27 -27.10 -6.82
N GLU A 44 4.97 -26.11 -7.67
CA GLU A 44 4.27 -26.30 -8.95
C GLU A 44 5.11 -27.10 -9.95
N LYS A 45 6.45 -27.03 -9.85
CA LYS A 45 7.36 -27.79 -10.72
C LYS A 45 7.48 -29.27 -10.33
N PHE A 46 7.01 -29.69 -9.15
CA PHE A 46 7.14 -31.08 -8.68
C PHE A 46 6.55 -32.08 -9.67
N PRO A 47 5.28 -31.96 -10.13
CA PRO A 47 4.71 -32.92 -11.07
C PRO A 47 5.42 -32.96 -12.42
N ALA A 48 5.94 -31.82 -12.88
CA ALA A 48 6.72 -31.74 -14.11
C ALA A 48 8.12 -32.36 -14.00
N LYS A 49 8.73 -32.35 -12.79
CA LYS A 49 10.09 -32.85 -12.54
C LYS A 49 10.12 -34.31 -12.08
N LEU A 50 9.16 -34.72 -11.27
CA LEU A 50 9.08 -36.05 -10.66
C LEU A 50 8.04 -36.96 -11.32
N GLY A 51 7.26 -36.42 -12.25
CA GLY A 51 6.18 -37.12 -12.92
C GLY A 51 4.84 -36.98 -12.18
N ASN A 52 3.77 -36.89 -12.98
CA ASN A 52 2.41 -36.77 -12.46
C ASN A 52 1.98 -37.99 -11.65
N PHE A 53 2.43 -39.19 -12.02
CA PHE A 53 2.07 -40.43 -11.31
C PHE A 53 2.51 -40.36 -9.85
N LEU A 54 3.79 -40.09 -9.60
CA LEU A 54 4.30 -39.95 -8.24
C LEU A 54 3.59 -38.82 -7.49
N CYS A 55 3.34 -37.68 -8.15
CA CYS A 55 2.78 -36.51 -7.48
C CYS A 55 1.27 -36.54 -7.25
N LYS A 56 0.51 -37.37 -7.98
CA LYS A 56 -0.96 -37.42 -7.91
C LYS A 56 -1.51 -38.75 -7.39
N GLU A 57 -0.83 -39.85 -7.68
CA GLU A 57 -1.30 -41.20 -7.35
C GLU A 57 -0.66 -41.74 -6.05
N THR A 58 0.27 -41.00 -5.45
CA THR A 58 0.91 -41.39 -4.18
C THR A 58 0.79 -40.29 -3.12
N GLU A 59 1.01 -40.67 -1.87
CA GLU A 59 1.03 -39.74 -0.72
C GLU A 59 2.26 -38.82 -0.68
N PHE A 60 3.18 -38.93 -1.64
CA PHE A 60 4.44 -38.17 -1.68
C PHE A 60 4.21 -36.66 -1.53
N MET A 61 3.29 -36.09 -2.32
CA MET A 61 3.05 -34.65 -2.30
C MET A 61 2.44 -34.19 -0.98
N GLU A 62 1.60 -35.00 -0.34
CA GLU A 62 1.02 -34.67 0.96
C GLU A 62 2.09 -34.66 2.06
N LYS A 63 2.93 -35.71 2.08
CA LYS A 63 4.04 -35.84 3.03
C LYS A 63 5.08 -34.73 2.88
N ILE A 64 5.53 -34.44 1.65
CA ILE A 64 6.54 -33.40 1.43
C ILE A 64 5.97 -31.98 1.66
N LYS A 65 4.70 -31.73 1.30
CA LYS A 65 4.06 -30.43 1.54
C LYS A 65 3.92 -30.13 3.03
N LYS A 66 3.71 -31.15 3.87
CA LYS A 66 3.67 -31.00 5.34
C LYS A 66 4.93 -30.31 5.85
N TYR A 67 6.11 -30.71 5.35
CA TYR A 67 7.38 -30.10 5.75
C TYR A 67 7.65 -28.78 5.03
N ILE A 68 7.38 -28.69 3.72
CA ILE A 68 7.61 -27.46 2.94
C ILE A 68 6.77 -26.29 3.45
N TRP A 69 5.47 -26.51 3.70
CA TRP A 69 4.51 -25.45 4.03
C TRP A 69 4.32 -25.23 5.54
N SER A 70 4.99 -26.00 6.39
CA SER A 70 4.92 -25.80 7.82
C SER A 70 5.64 -24.51 8.22
N SER A 71 4.97 -23.72 9.05
CA SER A 71 5.48 -22.48 9.65
C SER A 71 5.95 -22.67 11.09
N VAL A 72 5.81 -23.88 11.64
CA VAL A 72 6.00 -24.18 13.06
C VAL A 72 7.14 -25.18 13.28
N ILE A 73 7.65 -25.79 12.21
CA ILE A 73 8.75 -26.76 12.32
C ILE A 73 10.10 -26.06 12.38
N GLU A 74 11.03 -26.64 13.13
CA GLU A 74 12.42 -26.15 13.19
C GLU A 74 13.23 -26.65 11.99
N PRO A 75 14.37 -26.03 11.66
CA PRO A 75 15.28 -26.53 10.63
C PRO A 75 15.60 -28.02 10.79
N ASP A 76 15.90 -28.48 12.00
CA ASP A 76 16.27 -29.88 12.26
C ASP A 76 15.11 -30.86 11.95
N GLU A 77 13.88 -30.49 12.31
CA GLU A 77 12.68 -31.28 11.98
C GLU A 77 12.43 -31.31 10.47
N PHE A 78 12.70 -30.21 9.77
CA PHE A 78 12.63 -30.17 8.31
C PHE A 78 13.69 -31.08 7.69
N GLU A 79 14.94 -31.04 8.16
CA GLU A 79 16.04 -31.87 7.67
C GLU A 79 15.72 -33.36 7.79
N GLN A 80 15.23 -33.76 8.97
CA GLN A 80 14.83 -35.14 9.22
C GLN A 80 13.63 -35.53 8.34
N GLY A 81 12.57 -34.73 8.34
CA GLY A 81 11.36 -35.02 7.57
C GLY A 81 11.59 -35.07 6.07
N TRP A 82 12.44 -34.18 5.53
CA TRP A 82 12.84 -34.21 4.12
C TRP A 82 13.57 -35.53 3.81
N LYS A 83 14.59 -35.89 4.59
CA LYS A 83 15.37 -37.10 4.38
C LYS A 83 14.52 -38.38 4.45
N GLU A 84 13.61 -38.45 5.41
CA GLU A 84 12.67 -39.58 5.56
C GLU A 84 11.79 -39.75 4.32
N VAL A 85 11.19 -38.66 3.82
CA VAL A 85 10.34 -38.70 2.63
C VAL A 85 11.17 -39.06 1.39
N ILE A 86 12.33 -38.44 1.18
CA ILE A 86 13.18 -38.77 0.02
C ILE A 86 13.60 -40.25 0.01
N LYS A 87 13.92 -40.81 1.18
CA LYS A 87 14.29 -42.23 1.32
C LYS A 87 13.10 -43.16 1.09
N GLU A 88 11.93 -42.84 1.63
CA GLU A 88 10.69 -43.63 1.48
C GLU A 88 10.34 -43.84 0.00
N PHE A 89 10.46 -42.77 -0.81
CA PHE A 89 10.14 -42.80 -2.23
C PHE A 89 11.34 -43.12 -3.14
N LYS A 90 12.50 -43.48 -2.56
CA LYS A 90 13.74 -43.84 -3.28
C LYS A 90 14.21 -42.75 -4.26
N LEU A 91 14.17 -41.48 -3.83
CA LEU A 91 14.51 -40.31 -4.64
C LEU A 91 15.88 -39.70 -4.30
N GLU A 92 16.74 -40.44 -3.60
CA GLU A 92 18.02 -39.96 -3.08
C GLU A 92 18.99 -39.48 -4.19
N GLU A 93 18.92 -40.08 -5.37
CA GLU A 93 19.76 -39.74 -6.54
C GLU A 93 19.13 -38.69 -7.46
N HIS A 94 17.95 -38.16 -7.12
CA HIS A 94 17.23 -37.26 -8.00
C HIS A 94 17.85 -35.84 -8.01
N VAL A 95 18.61 -35.53 -9.06
CA VAL A 95 19.38 -34.28 -9.24
C VAL A 95 18.60 -33.03 -8.85
N TRP A 96 17.36 -32.88 -9.34
CA TRP A 96 16.57 -31.67 -9.06
C TRP A 96 16.16 -31.56 -7.58
N LEU A 97 15.93 -32.68 -6.89
CA LEU A 97 15.59 -32.64 -5.47
C LEU A 97 16.81 -32.29 -4.63
N SER A 98 18.00 -32.76 -5.03
CA SER A 98 19.28 -32.34 -4.44
C SER A 98 19.49 -30.83 -4.63
N GLU A 99 19.24 -30.29 -5.82
CA GLU A 99 19.28 -28.84 -6.05
C GLU A 99 18.29 -28.09 -5.14
N MET A 100 17.04 -28.55 -5.03
CA MET A 100 16.03 -27.90 -4.17
C MET A 100 16.42 -27.92 -2.70
N TYR A 101 17.06 -29.01 -2.26
CA TYR A 101 17.61 -29.17 -0.93
C TYR A 101 18.80 -28.21 -0.69
N ASP A 102 19.71 -28.05 -1.65
CA ASP A 102 20.84 -27.12 -1.50
C ASP A 102 20.39 -25.67 -1.33
N MET A 103 19.32 -25.27 -2.02
CA MET A 103 18.73 -23.93 -1.89
C MET A 103 17.68 -23.80 -0.77
N ARG A 104 17.48 -24.80 0.11
CA ARG A 104 16.44 -24.80 1.16
C ARG A 104 16.38 -23.54 2.02
N GLN A 105 17.53 -22.96 2.37
CA GLN A 105 17.62 -21.70 3.12
C GLN A 105 17.07 -20.47 2.38
N SER A 106 16.75 -20.59 1.09
CA SER A 106 16.19 -19.51 0.28
C SER A 106 14.69 -19.63 0.03
N TRP A 107 14.07 -20.79 0.33
CA TRP A 107 12.62 -20.97 0.14
C TRP A 107 11.86 -21.68 1.28
N ILE A 108 12.52 -22.37 2.22
CA ILE A 108 11.84 -23.11 3.29
C ILE A 108 11.54 -22.23 4.52
N PRO A 109 10.28 -22.16 5.00
CA PRO A 109 9.88 -21.34 6.14
C PRO A 109 10.62 -21.60 7.45
N ALA A 110 11.03 -22.85 7.70
CA ALA A 110 11.78 -23.21 8.90
C ALA A 110 13.05 -22.36 9.09
N TYR A 111 13.67 -21.94 7.98
CA TYR A 111 14.86 -21.09 7.95
C TYR A 111 14.57 -19.58 8.04
N PHE A 112 13.30 -19.17 8.23
CA PHE A 112 12.84 -17.77 8.17
C PHE A 112 12.22 -17.23 9.45
N ARG A 113 12.45 -17.89 10.60
CA ARG A 113 11.82 -17.48 11.86
C ARG A 113 12.29 -16.15 12.43
N ASP A 114 13.40 -15.60 11.94
CA ASP A 114 13.96 -14.35 12.44
C ASP A 114 13.05 -13.13 12.21
N LYS A 115 12.12 -13.19 11.24
CA LYS A 115 11.10 -12.15 11.07
C LYS A 115 9.76 -12.74 10.64
N PRO A 116 8.65 -12.38 11.31
CA PRO A 116 7.33 -12.91 10.98
C PRO A 116 6.91 -12.46 9.58
N MET A 117 6.78 -13.42 8.67
CA MET A 117 6.22 -13.19 7.34
C MET A 117 4.71 -13.46 7.39
N TYR A 118 3.94 -12.47 7.87
CA TYR A 118 2.49 -12.52 8.10
C TYR A 118 1.67 -12.94 6.87
N GLY A 119 1.54 -14.25 6.62
CA GLY A 119 0.76 -14.82 5.50
C GLY A 119 1.30 -14.53 4.09
N LEU A 120 2.31 -13.65 3.95
CA LEU A 120 2.88 -13.19 2.67
C LEU A 120 3.51 -14.30 1.84
N ILE A 121 4.08 -15.33 2.49
CA ILE A 121 4.68 -16.47 1.78
C ILE A 121 3.61 -17.46 1.30
N ARG A 122 2.44 -17.46 1.96
CA ARG A 122 1.39 -18.47 1.75
C ARG A 122 0.33 -18.08 0.72
N THR A 123 0.07 -16.79 0.51
CA THR A 123 -1.08 -16.37 -0.30
C THR A 123 -0.72 -16.22 -1.79
N MET A 124 -1.10 -17.22 -2.58
CA MET A 124 -1.14 -17.15 -4.05
C MET A 124 -2.02 -16.01 -4.56
N SER A 125 -3.14 -15.73 -3.86
CA SER A 125 -4.16 -14.78 -4.31
C SER A 125 -3.61 -13.38 -4.59
N ARG A 126 -2.57 -12.93 -3.87
CA ARG A 126 -1.94 -11.64 -4.11
C ARG A 126 -1.11 -11.62 -5.40
N PHE A 127 -0.34 -12.67 -5.66
CA PHE A 127 0.45 -12.77 -6.89
C PHE A 127 -0.44 -13.03 -8.11
N GLU A 128 -1.47 -13.85 -7.96
CA GLU A 128 -2.42 -14.16 -9.04
C GLU A 128 -3.29 -12.95 -9.40
N SER A 129 -3.80 -12.20 -8.42
CA SER A 129 -4.58 -10.99 -8.69
C SER A 129 -3.74 -9.89 -9.34
N GLU A 130 -2.48 -9.73 -8.92
CA GLU A 130 -1.55 -8.79 -9.57
C GLU A 130 -1.19 -9.27 -10.98
N ASN A 131 -0.86 -10.56 -11.17
CA ASN A 131 -0.61 -11.11 -12.51
C ASN A 131 -1.82 -10.97 -13.43
N TYR A 132 -3.03 -11.20 -12.91
CA TYR A 132 -4.28 -10.99 -13.63
C TYR A 132 -4.51 -9.51 -13.97
N PHE A 133 -4.22 -8.60 -13.04
CA PHE A 133 -4.30 -7.18 -13.31
C PHE A 133 -3.36 -6.78 -14.45
N PHE A 134 -2.09 -7.23 -14.41
CA PHE A 134 -1.11 -6.90 -15.44
C PHE A 134 -1.33 -7.64 -16.76
N SER A 135 -1.93 -8.84 -16.76
CA SER A 135 -2.23 -9.57 -18.00
C SER A 135 -3.22 -8.81 -18.88
N GLN A 136 -4.11 -8.00 -18.29
CA GLN A 136 -5.03 -7.11 -19.04
C GLN A 136 -4.29 -6.04 -19.86
N PHE A 137 -3.03 -5.74 -19.55
CA PHE A 137 -2.26 -4.69 -20.20
C PHE A 137 -1.28 -5.20 -21.26
N HIS A 138 -1.07 -6.52 -21.35
CA HIS A 138 -0.04 -7.11 -22.19
C HIS A 138 -0.60 -8.17 -23.14
N GLN A 139 -0.11 -8.17 -24.38
CA GLN A 139 -0.40 -9.21 -25.37
C GLN A 139 0.88 -10.00 -25.65
N CYS A 140 0.76 -11.32 -25.82
CA CYS A 140 1.86 -12.18 -26.21
C CYS A 140 2.50 -11.65 -27.51
N GLY A 141 3.83 -11.49 -27.54
CA GLY A 141 4.57 -10.93 -28.69
C GLY A 141 4.77 -9.41 -28.69
N SER A 142 4.45 -8.70 -27.61
CA SER A 142 4.77 -7.26 -27.49
C SER A 142 6.28 -7.02 -27.41
N THR A 143 6.77 -5.99 -28.12
CA THR A 143 8.17 -5.54 -27.96
C THR A 143 8.41 -4.98 -26.55
N LEU A 144 9.64 -5.04 -26.05
CA LEU A 144 10.00 -4.51 -24.73
C LEU A 144 9.58 -3.05 -24.52
N SER A 145 9.71 -2.22 -25.57
CA SER A 145 9.26 -0.83 -25.57
C SER A 145 7.75 -0.69 -25.38
N LYS A 146 6.95 -1.52 -26.07
CA LYS A 146 5.49 -1.56 -25.91
C LYS A 146 5.09 -2.06 -24.53
N PHE A 147 5.76 -3.11 -24.04
CA PHE A 147 5.58 -3.61 -22.67
C PHE A 147 5.80 -2.50 -21.65
N TYR A 148 6.90 -1.75 -21.73
CA TYR A 148 7.21 -0.69 -20.78
C TYR A 148 6.14 0.40 -20.72
N ILE A 149 5.64 0.85 -21.89
CA ILE A 149 4.57 1.86 -21.95
C ILE A 149 3.27 1.34 -21.33
N ARG A 150 2.94 0.07 -21.55
CA ARG A 150 1.75 -0.58 -20.98
C ARG A 150 1.87 -0.79 -19.48
N PHE A 151 3.04 -1.18 -19.02
CA PHE A 151 3.38 -1.29 -17.60
C PHE A 151 3.23 0.07 -16.88
N GLU A 152 3.79 1.15 -17.44
CA GLU A 152 3.61 2.51 -16.88
C GLU A 152 2.13 2.91 -16.81
N SER A 153 1.34 2.57 -17.84
CA SER A 153 -0.10 2.86 -17.85
C SER A 153 -0.87 2.06 -16.78
N ALA A 154 -0.53 0.80 -16.57
CA ALA A 154 -1.10 -0.04 -15.51
C ALA A 154 -0.75 0.53 -14.13
N MET A 155 0.50 0.94 -13.94
CA MET A 155 0.97 1.61 -12.72
C MET A 155 0.23 2.92 -12.47
N ASP A 156 0.00 3.73 -13.49
CA ASP A 156 -0.77 4.98 -13.37
C ASP A 156 -2.23 4.71 -12.98
N LYS A 157 -2.86 3.67 -13.53
CA LYS A 157 -4.22 3.24 -13.12
C LYS A 157 -4.25 2.86 -11.64
N GLN A 158 -3.32 2.01 -11.19
CA GLN A 158 -3.24 1.61 -9.78
C GLN A 158 -2.99 2.81 -8.85
N ARG A 159 -2.12 3.74 -9.26
CA ARG A 159 -1.86 4.99 -8.51
C ARG A 159 -3.07 5.90 -8.43
N ASN A 160 -3.80 6.09 -9.53
CA ASN A 160 -4.98 6.95 -9.55
C ASN A 160 -6.11 6.35 -8.70
N GLU A 161 -6.29 5.04 -8.75
CA GLU A 161 -7.25 4.36 -7.89
C GLU A 161 -6.89 4.48 -6.41
N THR A 162 -5.61 4.29 -6.06
CA THR A 162 -5.14 4.51 -4.68
C THR A 162 -5.39 5.94 -4.21
N LYS A 163 -5.15 6.95 -5.07
CA LYS A 163 -5.45 8.36 -4.74
C LYS A 163 -6.95 8.60 -4.53
N ARG A 164 -7.79 8.02 -5.39
CA ARG A 164 -9.25 8.10 -5.28
C ARG A 164 -9.72 7.54 -3.94
N LEU A 165 -9.28 6.32 -3.60
CA LEU A 165 -9.63 5.66 -2.34
C LEU A 165 -9.12 6.45 -1.12
N ASN A 166 -7.89 6.98 -1.17
CA ASN A 166 -7.36 7.82 -0.10
C ASN A 166 -8.17 9.12 0.07
N HIS A 167 -8.56 9.74 -1.05
CA HIS A 167 -9.40 10.93 -1.01
C HIS A 167 -10.77 10.63 -0.39
N GLU A 168 -11.41 9.52 -0.78
CA GLU A 168 -12.67 9.08 -0.20
C GLU A 168 -12.57 8.85 1.31
N CYS A 169 -11.51 8.18 1.77
CA CYS A 169 -11.25 7.97 3.20
C CYS A 169 -11.01 9.28 3.97
N ALA A 170 -10.31 10.25 3.36
CA ALA A 170 -10.04 11.54 3.99
C ALA A 170 -11.26 12.48 3.97
N SER A 171 -12.16 12.32 2.99
CA SER A 171 -13.31 13.19 2.80
C SER A 171 -14.44 12.92 3.78
N ALA A 172 -14.60 11.69 4.25
CA ALA A 172 -15.67 11.29 5.15
C ALA A 172 -15.28 10.10 6.02
N LYS A 173 -15.62 10.15 7.30
CA LYS A 173 -15.51 8.99 8.18
C LYS A 173 -16.43 7.87 7.69
N PRO A 174 -16.02 6.60 7.81
CA PRO A 174 -16.91 5.48 7.54
C PRO A 174 -18.07 5.47 8.55
N VAL A 175 -19.19 4.90 8.14
CA VAL A 175 -20.38 4.79 9.00
C VAL A 175 -20.11 3.72 10.05
N THR A 176 -20.18 4.10 11.33
CA THR A 176 -20.08 3.18 12.47
C THR A 176 -21.44 2.59 12.81
N VAL A 177 -21.47 1.32 13.21
CA VAL A 177 -22.71 0.61 13.57
C VAL A 177 -22.78 0.46 15.09
N SER A 178 -21.65 0.23 15.75
CA SER A 178 -21.57 0.22 17.22
C SER A 178 -20.94 1.51 17.77
N LYS A 179 -21.10 1.71 19.09
CA LYS A 179 -20.44 2.79 19.84
C LYS A 179 -19.14 2.31 20.51
N LEU A 180 -18.55 1.21 20.03
CA LEU A 180 -17.30 0.69 20.57
C LEU A 180 -16.15 1.59 20.10
N PHE A 181 -15.29 1.99 21.05
CA PHE A 181 -14.09 2.78 20.76
C PHE A 181 -13.17 2.11 19.71
N LEU A 182 -13.22 0.78 19.61
CA LEU A 182 -12.49 0.00 18.62
C LEU A 182 -12.86 0.36 17.17
N GLU A 183 -14.11 0.74 16.90
CA GLU A 183 -14.52 1.19 15.56
C GLU A 183 -13.95 2.58 15.26
N ASP A 184 -13.91 3.48 16.24
CA ASP A 184 -13.33 4.82 16.06
C ASP A 184 -11.84 4.75 15.74
N ASP A 185 -11.09 3.95 16.50
CA ASP A 185 -9.66 3.70 16.23
C ASP A 185 -9.45 3.03 14.86
N ALA A 186 -10.29 2.05 14.52
CA ALA A 186 -10.20 1.37 13.23
C ALA A 186 -10.51 2.32 12.06
N ALA A 187 -11.45 3.25 12.22
CA ALA A 187 -11.83 4.23 11.21
C ALA A 187 -10.71 5.25 10.93
N GLU A 188 -9.86 5.53 11.93
CA GLU A 188 -8.71 6.41 11.77
C GLU A 188 -7.50 5.67 11.16
N LEU A 189 -7.27 4.42 11.55
CA LEU A 189 -6.08 3.66 11.14
C LEU A 189 -6.19 3.01 9.76
N TYR A 190 -7.40 2.57 9.37
CA TYR A 190 -7.59 1.74 8.18
C TYR A 190 -8.30 2.48 7.04
N THR A 191 -8.08 2.02 5.80
CA THR A 191 -8.88 2.48 4.66
C THR A 191 -10.33 2.04 4.84
N ARG A 192 -11.28 2.77 4.25
CA ARG A 192 -12.72 2.49 4.35
C ARG A 192 -13.09 1.02 4.02
N ALA A 193 -12.45 0.44 3.00
CA ALA A 193 -12.69 -0.96 2.64
C ALA A 193 -12.21 -1.96 3.69
N ILE A 194 -11.11 -1.67 4.39
CA ILE A 194 -10.60 -2.52 5.48
C ILE A 194 -11.39 -2.27 6.76
N PHE A 195 -11.79 -1.02 7.02
CA PHE A 195 -12.66 -0.67 8.14
C PHE A 195 -13.93 -1.52 8.15
N TYR A 196 -14.65 -1.64 7.02
CA TYR A 196 -15.89 -2.43 7.00
C TYR A 196 -15.67 -3.91 7.29
N LYS A 197 -14.54 -4.49 6.86
CA LYS A 197 -14.18 -5.86 7.22
C LYS A 197 -13.88 -5.99 8.72
N ILE A 198 -13.17 -5.02 9.29
CA ILE A 198 -12.89 -5.00 10.73
C ILE A 198 -14.18 -4.80 11.53
N GLN A 199 -15.10 -3.97 11.04
CA GLN A 199 -16.40 -3.75 11.64
C GLN A 199 -17.23 -5.04 11.67
N GLU A 200 -17.23 -5.82 10.58
CA GLU A 200 -17.86 -7.16 10.56
C GLU A 200 -17.28 -8.08 11.65
N GLU A 201 -15.95 -8.11 11.79
CA GLU A 201 -15.27 -8.92 12.83
C GLU A 201 -15.56 -8.41 14.26
N ILE A 202 -15.60 -7.09 14.48
CA ILE A 202 -15.95 -6.49 15.78
C ILE A 202 -17.40 -6.84 16.16
N LEU A 203 -18.33 -6.73 15.22
CA LEU A 203 -19.74 -7.06 15.44
C LEU A 203 -19.91 -8.56 15.69
N ALA A 204 -19.25 -9.41 14.91
CA ALA A 204 -19.24 -10.86 15.15
C ALA A 204 -18.69 -11.19 16.55
N ALA A 205 -17.56 -10.58 16.94
CA ALA A 205 -16.99 -10.78 18.27
C ALA A 205 -17.94 -10.30 19.39
N ARG A 206 -18.71 -9.25 19.17
CA ARG A 206 -19.69 -8.75 20.15
C ARG A 206 -20.91 -9.67 20.27
N ASP A 207 -21.45 -10.10 19.14
CA ASP A 207 -22.76 -10.76 19.08
C ASP A 207 -22.64 -12.29 19.23
N ASP A 208 -21.52 -12.87 18.82
CA ASP A 208 -21.32 -14.32 18.76
C ASP A 208 -20.41 -14.88 19.88
N MET A 209 -19.68 -14.04 20.62
CA MET A 209 -18.87 -14.51 21.75
C MET A 209 -19.68 -14.56 23.05
N ARG A 210 -19.60 -15.69 23.77
CA ARG A 210 -20.23 -15.86 25.09
C ARG A 210 -19.22 -16.29 26.13
N ILE A 211 -19.37 -15.77 27.34
CA ILE A 211 -18.61 -16.25 28.51
C ILE A 211 -19.22 -17.58 28.94
N GLN A 212 -18.42 -18.64 28.92
CA GLN A 212 -18.82 -19.99 29.31
C GLN A 212 -18.57 -20.25 30.80
N THR A 213 -17.44 -19.80 31.34
CA THR A 213 -17.09 -20.00 32.75
C THR A 213 -16.24 -18.83 33.26
N ILE A 214 -16.51 -18.42 34.50
CA ILE A 214 -15.68 -17.48 35.26
C ILE A 214 -14.85 -18.34 36.20
N GLY A 215 -13.56 -18.45 35.91
CA GLY A 215 -12.62 -19.21 36.73
C GLY A 215 -12.31 -18.51 38.06
N PRO A 216 -11.63 -19.22 38.98
CA PRO A 216 -11.21 -18.65 40.25
C PRO A 216 -10.27 -17.45 40.03
N GLU A 217 -10.28 -16.52 40.99
CA GLU A 217 -9.38 -15.37 40.99
C GLU A 217 -7.96 -15.83 41.30
N ILE A 218 -7.06 -15.71 40.33
CA ILE A 218 -5.64 -16.05 40.50
C ILE A 218 -4.88 -14.73 40.39
N ASN A 219 -4.12 -14.36 41.43
CA ASN A 219 -3.35 -13.11 41.51
C ASN A 219 -4.18 -11.82 41.31
N GLY A 220 -5.40 -11.76 41.84
CA GLY A 220 -6.26 -10.56 41.71
C GLY A 220 -6.94 -10.39 40.35
N MET A 221 -6.79 -11.35 39.44
CA MET A 221 -7.42 -11.35 38.11
C MET A 221 -8.39 -12.52 37.95
N LYS A 222 -9.60 -12.22 37.45
CA LYS A 222 -10.60 -13.23 37.10
C LYS A 222 -10.30 -13.82 35.72
N CYS A 223 -10.21 -15.14 35.65
CA CYS A 223 -10.04 -15.87 34.39
C CYS A 223 -11.41 -16.04 33.71
N TYR A 224 -11.47 -15.78 32.40
CA TYR A 224 -12.69 -15.96 31.61
C TYR A 224 -12.42 -16.99 30.53
N GLU A 225 -13.31 -17.97 30.45
CA GLU A 225 -13.39 -18.90 29.33
C GLU A 225 -14.47 -18.40 28.37
N MET A 226 -14.07 -18.03 27.16
CA MET A 226 -14.95 -17.49 26.14
C MET A 226 -15.12 -18.49 24.99
N LYS A 227 -16.35 -18.66 24.52
CA LYS A 227 -16.70 -19.55 23.42
C LYS A 227 -17.41 -18.77 22.33
N ASP A 228 -17.02 -19.06 21.10
CA ASP A 228 -17.72 -18.61 19.90
C ASP A 228 -18.97 -19.49 19.67
N VAL A 229 -20.14 -18.87 19.55
CA VAL A 229 -21.41 -19.59 19.38
C VAL A 229 -21.54 -20.19 17.97
N LYS A 230 -20.85 -19.63 16.97
CA LYS A 230 -20.88 -20.08 15.58
C LYS A 230 -19.78 -21.10 15.26
N ILE A 231 -18.64 -21.03 15.93
CA ILE A 231 -17.52 -21.97 15.73
C ILE A 231 -17.53 -23.05 16.82
N LYS A 232 -17.96 -24.27 16.46
CA LYS A 232 -17.85 -25.43 17.36
C LYS A 232 -16.36 -25.72 17.68
N ASP A 233 -16.07 -26.00 18.94
CA ASP A 233 -14.79 -26.48 19.49
C ASP A 233 -13.63 -25.47 19.61
N LYS A 234 -13.88 -24.16 19.46
CA LYS A 234 -12.87 -23.12 19.76
C LYS A 234 -13.15 -22.45 21.11
N ILE A 235 -12.27 -22.70 22.07
CA ILE A 235 -12.28 -22.08 23.40
C ILE A 235 -11.14 -21.06 23.45
N PHE A 236 -11.46 -19.83 23.84
CA PHE A 236 -10.48 -18.78 24.07
C PHE A 236 -10.30 -18.59 25.57
N GLN A 237 -9.06 -18.81 26.03
CA GLN A 237 -8.66 -18.51 27.40
C GLN A 237 -7.85 -17.21 27.40
N LYS A 238 -8.26 -16.24 28.22
CA LYS A 238 -7.41 -15.09 28.49
C LYS A 238 -6.27 -15.54 29.42
N PRO A 239 -4.98 -15.46 29.01
CA PRO A 239 -3.88 -15.79 29.90
C PRO A 239 -3.83 -14.79 31.08
N ALA A 240 -3.44 -15.28 32.26
CA ALA A 240 -3.21 -14.43 33.42
C ALA A 240 -1.93 -13.59 33.21
N GLY A 241 -2.07 -12.26 33.21
CA GLY A 241 -0.96 -11.30 33.05
C GLY A 241 -1.39 -9.99 32.39
N ASP A 242 -0.55 -8.95 32.54
CA ASP A 242 -0.72 -7.68 31.84
C ASP A 242 -0.56 -7.87 30.33
N ILE A 243 -1.64 -7.68 29.59
CA ILE A 243 -1.60 -7.70 28.13
C ILE A 243 -0.94 -6.40 27.68
N THR A 244 0.35 -6.46 27.39
CA THR A 244 1.05 -5.36 26.73
C THR A 244 0.67 -5.38 25.25
N ILE A 245 -0.39 -4.67 24.89
CA ILE A 245 -0.75 -4.44 23.49
C ILE A 245 0.25 -3.43 22.94
N HIS A 246 1.29 -3.92 22.28
CA HIS A 246 2.16 -3.04 21.52
C HIS A 246 1.33 -2.45 20.37
N PRO A 247 1.31 -1.11 20.19
CA PRO A 247 0.69 -0.53 19.02
C PRO A 247 1.32 -1.19 17.78
N PRO A 248 0.52 -1.56 16.76
CA PRO A 248 1.07 -2.13 15.55
C PRO A 248 2.16 -1.19 15.05
N LEU A 249 3.37 -1.72 14.82
CA LEU A 249 4.50 -0.95 14.31
C LEU A 249 3.98 -0.10 13.15
N GLN A 250 4.04 1.23 13.30
CA GLN A 250 3.42 2.16 12.37
C GLN A 250 3.97 1.88 10.98
N CYS A 251 3.18 1.17 10.18
CA CYS A 251 3.62 0.66 8.90
C CYS A 251 3.49 1.84 7.95
N LYS A 252 4.63 2.51 7.67
CA LYS A 252 4.72 3.55 6.65
C LYS A 252 4.44 2.93 5.28
N ASN A 253 3.16 2.79 4.97
CA ASN A 253 2.66 2.46 3.66
C ASN A 253 3.03 3.56 2.66
N LYS A 254 3.10 3.17 1.39
CA LYS A 254 3.45 4.03 0.25
C LYS A 254 2.45 5.20 0.17
N GLY A 255 2.82 6.35 0.72
CA GLY A 255 1.94 7.52 0.87
C GLY A 255 2.13 8.29 2.17
N SER A 256 2.78 7.70 3.18
CA SER A 256 3.11 8.36 4.45
C SER A 256 4.22 9.41 4.31
N GLY A 257 3.85 10.63 3.91
CA GLY A 257 4.64 11.86 4.06
C GLY A 257 5.93 11.99 3.23
N LEU A 258 6.33 10.96 2.49
CA LEU A 258 7.50 11.03 1.62
C LEU A 258 7.18 11.77 0.33
N LYS A 259 7.99 12.78 -0.01
CA LYS A 259 7.91 13.45 -1.31
C LYS A 259 7.90 12.40 -2.42
N ARG A 260 6.78 12.40 -3.15
CA ARG A 260 6.43 11.55 -4.28
C ARG A 260 7.61 11.32 -5.24
N LEU A 261 8.00 10.08 -5.46
CA LEU A 261 8.86 9.71 -6.59
C LEU A 261 8.09 9.96 -7.90
N ARG A 262 8.64 10.84 -8.74
CA ARG A 262 8.07 11.24 -10.04
C ARG A 262 8.72 10.42 -11.15
N SER A 263 7.94 9.91 -12.10
CA SER A 263 8.50 9.24 -13.28
C SER A 263 9.27 10.24 -14.16
N GLU A 264 10.21 9.77 -14.98
CA GLU A 264 10.91 10.65 -15.93
C GLU A 264 9.95 11.31 -16.90
N ARG A 265 8.88 10.61 -17.29
CA ARG A 265 7.78 11.17 -18.08
C ARG A 265 7.06 12.30 -17.35
N GLU A 266 6.72 12.14 -16.07
CA GLU A 266 6.10 13.22 -15.29
C GLU A 266 7.04 14.41 -15.09
N LYS A 267 8.33 14.15 -14.88
CA LYS A 267 9.35 15.22 -14.80
C LYS A 267 9.45 15.96 -16.12
N ALA A 268 9.42 15.26 -17.25
CA ALA A 268 9.41 15.85 -18.58
C ALA A 268 8.13 16.64 -18.86
N VAL A 269 6.96 16.11 -18.49
CA VAL A 269 5.66 16.80 -18.64
C VAL A 269 5.60 18.06 -17.77
N ASP A 270 6.08 18.02 -16.53
CA ASP A 270 6.16 19.23 -15.68
C ASP A 270 7.16 20.26 -16.23
N LYS A 271 8.28 19.82 -16.83
CA LYS A 271 9.21 20.73 -17.55
C LYS A 271 8.57 21.35 -18.80
N LEU A 272 7.62 20.64 -19.45
CA LEU A 272 6.88 21.10 -20.62
C LEU A 272 5.64 21.95 -20.30
N LYS A 273 5.22 22.03 -19.02
CA LYS A 273 4.16 22.95 -18.60
C LYS A 273 4.63 24.39 -18.82
N LYS A 274 4.16 25.01 -19.90
CA LYS A 274 4.39 26.44 -20.18
C LYS A 274 4.00 27.24 -18.95
N LYS A 275 4.91 28.11 -18.44
CA LYS A 275 4.60 29.06 -17.38
C LYS A 275 3.33 29.81 -17.77
N LYS A 276 2.32 29.81 -16.89
CA LYS A 276 1.08 30.55 -17.14
C LYS A 276 1.45 32.01 -17.41
N ARG A 277 1.02 32.56 -18.55
CA ARG A 277 1.36 33.93 -18.93
C ARG A 277 0.74 34.89 -17.91
N GLN A 278 1.57 35.68 -17.27
CA GLN A 278 1.16 36.74 -16.36
C GLN A 278 0.97 38.04 -17.13
N CYS A 279 0.00 38.86 -16.71
CA CYS A 279 -0.18 40.21 -17.20
C CYS A 279 1.11 41.01 -16.96
N LYS A 280 1.67 41.62 -18.01
CA LYS A 280 2.93 42.39 -17.91
C LYS A 280 2.82 43.70 -17.12
N LEU A 281 1.62 44.09 -16.69
CA LEU A 281 1.39 45.32 -15.91
C LEU A 281 1.20 45.05 -14.42
N CYS A 282 0.44 44.01 -14.06
CA CYS A 282 0.09 43.71 -12.66
C CYS A 282 0.51 42.30 -12.20
N ASN A 283 1.16 41.52 -13.06
CA ASN A 283 1.63 40.15 -12.82
C ASN A 283 0.56 39.11 -12.43
N PHE A 284 -0.72 39.45 -12.52
CA PHE A 284 -1.83 38.50 -12.35
C PHE A 284 -2.00 37.58 -13.56
N VAL A 285 -2.46 36.36 -13.31
CA VAL A 285 -2.53 35.27 -14.32
C VAL A 285 -3.89 35.15 -15.01
N VAL A 286 -4.84 36.03 -14.64
CA VAL A 286 -6.25 35.95 -15.03
C VAL A 286 -6.54 36.71 -16.33
N HIS A 287 -5.68 37.64 -16.73
CA HIS A 287 -5.88 38.53 -17.88
C HIS A 287 -4.52 38.94 -18.50
N ASP A 288 -4.54 39.64 -19.64
CA ASP A 288 -3.33 40.10 -20.34
C ASP A 288 -3.13 41.62 -20.24
N LYS A 289 -2.05 42.16 -20.85
CA LYS A 289 -1.77 43.62 -20.79
C LYS A 289 -2.90 44.46 -21.37
N ARG A 290 -3.57 44.00 -22.43
CA ARG A 290 -4.58 44.77 -23.17
C ARG A 290 -5.89 44.86 -22.40
N THR A 291 -6.22 43.79 -21.67
CA THR A 291 -7.41 43.65 -20.82
C THR A 291 -7.16 44.00 -19.36
N CYS A 292 -5.96 44.50 -19.03
CA CYS A 292 -5.61 44.83 -17.67
C CYS A 292 -6.42 46.05 -17.16
N PRO A 293 -7.07 45.96 -15.99
CA PRO A 293 -7.77 47.10 -15.39
C PRO A 293 -6.86 48.31 -15.17
N GLN A 294 -5.55 48.09 -14.96
CA GLN A 294 -4.57 49.16 -14.84
C GLN A 294 -4.19 49.79 -16.18
N ASN A 295 -4.39 49.09 -17.30
CA ASN A 295 -4.24 49.65 -18.65
C ASN A 295 -5.46 50.51 -19.03
N MET A 296 -6.66 50.12 -18.58
CA MET A 296 -7.90 50.86 -18.79
C MET A 296 -7.94 52.18 -18.00
N LYS A 297 -7.18 52.29 -16.90
CA LYS A 297 -7.02 53.55 -16.15
C LYS A 297 -6.21 54.63 -16.89
N GLY A 298 -5.45 54.26 -17.93
CA GLY A 298 -4.70 55.23 -18.75
C GLY A 298 -5.54 55.97 -19.80
N ALA A 299 -6.70 55.42 -20.18
CA ALA A 299 -7.59 56.06 -21.17
C ALA A 299 -8.60 57.04 -20.55
N GLY A 300 -8.83 56.95 -19.23
CA GLY A 300 -9.78 57.81 -18.50
C GLY A 300 -9.21 59.16 -18.04
N ALA A 301 -7.90 59.39 -18.17
CA ALA A 301 -7.25 60.60 -17.66
C ALA A 301 -7.53 61.87 -18.47
N LYS A 302 -8.13 61.77 -19.67
CA LYS A 302 -8.58 62.96 -20.44
C LYS A 302 -9.97 63.45 -20.07
N VAL A 303 -10.86 62.58 -19.60
CA VAL A 303 -12.27 62.96 -19.33
C VAL A 303 -12.46 63.50 -17.90
N GLN A 304 -11.60 63.12 -16.95
CA GLN A 304 -11.66 63.66 -15.58
C GLN A 304 -11.06 65.06 -15.44
N ALA A 305 -10.21 65.51 -16.38
CA ALA A 305 -9.66 66.86 -16.35
C ALA A 305 -10.71 67.91 -16.80
N GLU A 306 -11.48 67.64 -17.86
CA GLU A 306 -12.48 68.59 -18.39
C GLU A 306 -13.65 68.81 -17.41
N VAL A 307 -14.17 67.74 -16.80
CA VAL A 307 -15.31 67.82 -15.86
C VAL A 307 -14.94 68.55 -14.56
N GLN A 308 -13.67 68.47 -14.13
CA GLN A 308 -13.21 69.12 -12.90
C GLN A 308 -12.92 70.62 -13.11
N THR A 309 -12.59 71.04 -14.33
CA THR A 309 -12.55 72.47 -14.71
C THR A 309 -13.95 73.09 -14.85
N GLU A 310 -14.93 72.40 -15.44
CA GLU A 310 -16.30 72.94 -15.56
C GLU A 310 -17.00 73.10 -14.19
N LEU A 311 -16.76 72.18 -13.24
CA LEU A 311 -17.31 72.29 -11.88
C LEU A 311 -16.66 73.40 -11.04
N LEU A 312 -15.41 73.77 -11.32
CA LEU A 312 -14.74 74.86 -10.61
C LEU A 312 -15.13 76.24 -11.15
N VAL A 313 -15.41 76.35 -12.46
CA VAL A 313 -15.91 77.59 -13.08
C VAL A 313 -17.33 77.89 -12.63
N THR A 314 -18.23 76.89 -12.66
CA THR A 314 -19.62 77.07 -12.18
C THR A 314 -19.71 77.37 -10.68
N ARG A 315 -18.80 76.85 -9.86
CA ARG A 315 -18.73 77.19 -8.43
C ARG A 315 -18.24 78.62 -8.19
N ALA A 316 -17.28 79.11 -8.98
CA ALA A 316 -16.80 80.49 -8.89
C ALA A 316 -17.86 81.51 -9.35
N GLU A 317 -18.64 81.19 -10.39
CA GLU A 317 -19.75 82.03 -10.87
C GLU A 317 -20.86 82.14 -9.82
N VAL A 318 -21.24 81.03 -9.18
CA VAL A 318 -22.25 81.02 -8.11
C VAL A 318 -21.76 81.72 -6.84
N GLU A 319 -20.49 81.59 -6.47
CA GLU A 319 -19.91 82.31 -5.31
C GLU A 319 -19.80 83.83 -5.58
N THR A 320 -19.70 84.26 -6.85
CA THR A 320 -19.69 85.69 -7.24
C THR A 320 -21.09 86.29 -7.26
N GLU A 321 -22.10 85.59 -7.79
CA GLU A 321 -23.51 86.03 -7.74
C GLU A 321 -24.06 86.11 -6.30
N VAL A 322 -23.66 85.18 -5.41
CA VAL A 322 -24.08 85.21 -4.01
C VAL A 322 -23.41 86.36 -3.23
N ALA A 323 -22.20 86.79 -3.63
CA ALA A 323 -21.52 87.93 -3.02
C ALA A 323 -22.12 89.28 -3.47
N GLU A 324 -22.62 89.39 -4.71
CA GLU A 324 -23.31 90.59 -5.20
C GLU A 324 -24.73 90.74 -4.65
N MET A 325 -25.37 89.64 -4.22
CA MET A 325 -26.69 89.68 -3.57
C MET A 325 -26.67 90.03 -2.07
N LEU A 326 -25.48 90.13 -1.45
CA LEU A 326 -25.31 90.41 -0.01
C LEU A 326 -24.72 91.81 0.30
N HIS A 327 -24.71 92.72 -0.68
CA HIS A 327 -24.44 94.16 -0.53
C HIS A 327 -25.58 95.02 -1.05
#